data_AF-A0A150FWN5-F1
#
_entry.id   AF-A0A150FWN5-F1
#
_cell.length_a   1.000
_cell.length_b   1.000
_cell.length_c   1.000
_cell.angle_alpha   90.00
_cell.angle_beta   90.00
_cell.angle_gamma   90.00
#
_symmetry.space_group_name_H-M   'P 1'
#
loop_
_entity.id
_entity.type
_entity.pdbx_description
1 polymer ?
#
loop_
_entity_poly.entity_id
_entity_poly.type
_entity_poly.pdbx_seq_one_letter_code
_entity_poly.pdbx_strand_id
1 'polypeptide(L)' 'MTTTSSLCWCRYIPSKKHTAERVISAIKRLENQISASVGAIQTDRGRKFVNGVIDDYLDARGIMHDLSAPYSPQH' A
#
# COMPACT_ATOMS: atom_id res chain seq x y z
N MET A 1 -25.59 -6.28 1.68
CA MET A 1 -25.20 -5.13 0.83
C MET A 1 -23.99 -4.48 1.47
N THR A 2 -22.78 -4.86 1.09
CA THR A 2 -21.56 -4.19 1.56
C THR A 2 -21.26 -3.05 0.59
N THR A 3 -21.54 -1.82 1.01
CA THR A 3 -21.19 -0.63 0.23
C THR A 3 -19.67 -0.51 0.20
N THR A 4 -19.03 -1.07 -0.82
CA THR A 4 -17.61 -0.83 -1.11
C THR A 4 -17.48 0.57 -1.68
N SER A 5 -17.33 1.56 -0.81
CA SER A 5 -16.97 2.92 -1.20
C SER A 5 -15.56 2.92 -1.80
N SER A 6 -15.42 3.24 -3.09
CA SER A 6 -14.13 3.33 -3.77
C SER A 6 -13.50 4.69 -3.51
N LEU A 7 -12.45 4.73 -2.69
CA LEU A 7 -11.69 5.95 -2.42
C LEU A 7 -10.30 5.84 -3.06
N CYS A 8 -9.94 6.81 -3.91
CA CYS A 8 -8.65 6.84 -4.60
C CYS A 8 -7.79 7.99 -4.07
N TRP A 9 -6.52 7.71 -3.76
CA TRP A 9 -5.55 8.69 -3.28
C TRP A 9 -4.33 8.71 -4.19
N CYS A 10 -4.02 9.88 -4.76
CA CYS A 10 -2.84 10.08 -5.57
C CYS A 10 -1.86 11.02 -4.86
N ARG A 11 -0.58 10.63 -4.80
CA ARG A 11 0.49 11.48 -4.26
C ARG A 11 1.72 11.41 -5.13
N TYR A 12 2.29 12.57 -5.42
CA TYR A 12 3.56 12.70 -6.11
C TYR A 12 4.73 12.38 -5.17
N ILE A 13 5.68 11.57 -5.66
CA ILE A 13 6.91 11.22 -4.92
C ILE A 13 8.11 11.77 -5.71
N PRO A 14 8.84 12.77 -5.17
CA PRO A 14 9.90 13.46 -5.92
C PRO A 14 11.21 12.66 -6.05
N SER A 15 11.44 11.66 -5.20
CA SER A 15 12.70 10.90 -5.20
C SER A 15 12.49 9.46 -4.75
N LYS A 16 13.16 8.53 -5.44
CA LYS A 16 13.13 7.08 -5.16
C LYS A 16 13.66 6.72 -3.77
N LYS A 17 14.58 7.52 -3.20
CA LYS A 17 15.20 7.24 -1.89
C LYS A 17 14.23 7.39 -0.72
N HIS A 18 13.23 8.27 -0.84
CA HIS A 18 12.25 8.55 0.23
C HIS A 18 10.91 7.86 -0.01
N THR A 19 10.81 6.98 -1.01
CA THR A 19 9.55 6.33 -1.39
C THR A 19 8.96 5.52 -0.24
N ALA A 20 9.76 4.73 0.48
CA ALA A 20 9.29 3.89 1.59
C ALA A 20 8.68 4.73 2.74
N GLU A 21 9.39 5.76 3.21
CA GLU A 21 8.91 6.65 4.26
C GLU A 21 7.62 7.37 3.87
N ARG A 22 7.51 7.81 2.61
CA ARG A 22 6.30 8.47 2.10
C ARG A 22 5.11 7.53 2.06
N VAL A 23 5.33 6.26 1.67
CA VAL A 23 4.28 5.22 1.64
C VAL A 23 3.81 4.90 3.06
N ILE A 24 4.73 4.67 4.00
CA ILE A 24 4.40 4.43 5.41
C ILE A 24 3.60 5.61 6.00
N SER A 25 4.03 6.83 5.73
CA SER A 25 3.31 8.04 6.16
C SER A 25 1.92 8.15 5.53
N ALA A 26 1.77 7.74 4.26
CA ALA A 26 0.47 7.72 3.59
C ALA A 26 -0.47 6.67 4.22
N ILE A 27 0.01 5.46 4.51
CA ILE A 27 -0.75 4.41 5.19
C ILE A 27 -1.24 4.91 6.55
N LYS A 28 -0.36 5.46 7.39
CA LYS A 28 -0.75 6.02 8.69
C LYS A 28 -1.81 7.11 8.58
N ARG A 29 -1.69 7.96 7.55
CA ARG A 29 -2.66 9.03 7.31
C ARG A 29 -4.00 8.49 6.85
N LEU A 30 -3.99 7.46 5.99
CA LEU A 30 -5.20 6.75 5.60
C LEU A 30 -5.88 6.13 6.81
N GLU A 31 -5.15 5.37 7.64
CA GLU A 31 -5.67 4.78 8.87
C GLU A 31 -6.33 5.81 9.78
N ASN A 32 -5.67 6.95 9.99
CA ASN A 32 -6.23 8.05 10.79
C ASN A 32 -7.49 8.66 10.16
N GLN A 33 -7.56 8.75 8.84
CA GLN A 33 -8.70 9.35 8.14
C GLN A 33 -9.91 8.41 8.09
N ILE A 34 -9.68 7.11 7.93
CA ILE A 34 -10.74 6.10 7.92
C ILE A 34 -11.06 5.59 9.34
N SER A 35 -10.29 6.01 10.36
CA SER A 35 -10.35 5.51 11.74
C SER A 35 -10.40 3.98 11.82
N ALA A 36 -9.64 3.32 10.94
CA ALA A 36 -9.57 1.86 10.84
C ALA A 36 -8.16 1.44 10.44
N SER A 37 -7.76 0.24 10.86
CA SER A 37 -6.48 -0.36 10.47
C SER A 37 -6.55 -0.92 9.05
N VAL A 38 -5.43 -0.86 8.34
CA VAL A 38 -5.31 -1.51 7.03
C VAL A 38 -5.08 -3.00 7.25
N GLY A 39 -5.99 -3.86 6.79
CA GLY A 39 -5.88 -5.31 6.94
C GLY A 39 -4.99 -5.98 5.88
N ALA A 40 -5.02 -5.48 4.64
CA ALA A 40 -4.20 -5.99 3.56
C ALA A 40 -3.83 -4.86 2.60
N ILE A 41 -2.64 -4.95 2.01
CA ILE A 41 -2.16 -4.06 0.97
C ILE A 41 -1.80 -4.90 -0.25
N GLN A 42 -2.36 -4.55 -1.39
CA GLN A 42 -1.99 -5.16 -2.67
C GLN A 42 -1.07 -4.21 -3.44
N THR A 43 0.12 -4.68 -3.80
CA THR A 43 1.04 -3.92 -4.67
C THR A 43 1.43 -4.74 -5.89
N ASP A 44 1.55 -4.06 -7.03
CA ASP A 44 2.20 -4.65 -8.22
C ASP A 44 3.65 -5.06 -7.88
N ARG A 45 4.15 -6.13 -8.51
CA ARG A 45 5.53 -6.63 -8.36
C ARG A 45 6.62 -5.66 -8.83
N GLY A 46 6.26 -4.42 -9.14
CA GLY A 46 7.18 -3.31 -9.30
C GLY A 46 8.18 -3.25 -8.16
N ARG A 47 9.43 -3.64 -8.45
CA ARG A 47 10.62 -3.61 -7.58
C ARG A 47 10.87 -2.27 -6.86
N LYS A 48 10.14 -1.22 -7.22
CA LYS A 48 10.17 0.13 -6.64
C LYS A 48 9.47 0.21 -5.27
N PHE A 49 8.54 -0.71 -4.99
CA PHE A 49 7.82 -0.78 -3.71
C PHE A 49 8.27 -1.96 -2.84
N VAL A 50 9.02 -2.91 -3.39
CA VAL A 50 9.66 -4.00 -2.65
C VAL A 50 11.01 -3.52 -2.08
N ASN A 51 10.97 -2.44 -1.31
CA ASN A 51 12.07 -2.09 -0.43
C ASN A 51 11.83 -2.83 0.88
N GLY A 52 12.79 -3.62 1.39
CA GLY A 52 12.61 -4.41 2.62
C GLY A 52 12.08 -3.60 3.82
N VAL A 53 12.28 -2.29 3.84
CA VAL A 53 11.71 -1.36 4.83
C VAL A 53 10.17 -1.37 4.87
N ILE A 54 9.49 -1.52 3.72
CA ILE A 54 8.02 -1.61 3.69
C ILE A 54 7.59 -2.98 4.19
N ASP A 55 8.28 -4.05 3.79
CA ASP A 55 7.99 -5.41 4.23
C ASP A 55 8.10 -5.56 5.75
N ASP A 56 9.22 -5.12 6.34
CA ASP A 56 9.43 -5.02 7.79
C ASP A 56 8.32 -4.23 8.49
N TYR A 57 7.86 -3.13 7.88
CA TYR A 57 6.79 -2.30 8.43
C TYR A 57 5.43 -3.00 8.41
N LEU A 58 5.13 -3.74 7.33
CA LEU A 58 3.87 -4.49 7.19
C LEU A 58 3.85 -5.69 8.14
N ASP A 59 4.95 -6.43 8.23
CA ASP A 59 5.11 -7.55 9.17
C ASP A 59 4.97 -7.10 10.63
N ALA A 60 5.66 -6.02 11.01
CA ALA A 60 5.56 -5.45 12.36
C ALA A 60 4.14 -4.99 12.75
N ARG A 61 3.28 -4.75 11.76
CA ARG A 61 1.87 -4.38 11.98
C ARG A 61 0.88 -5.51 11.70
N GLY A 62 1.35 -6.67 11.29
CA GLY A 62 0.50 -7.80 10.89
C GLY A 62 -0.37 -7.49 9.66
N ILE A 63 0.06 -6.56 8.79
CA ILE A 63 -0.65 -6.21 7.57
C ILE A 63 -0.28 -7.21 6.48
N MET A 64 -1.26 -7.88 5.90
CA MET A 64 -1.00 -8.84 4.84
C MET A 64 -0.57 -8.12 3.56
N HIS A 65 0.63 -8.44 3.06
CA HIS A 65 1.13 -7.89 1.80
C HIS A 65 0.83 -8.86 0.65
N ASP A 66 -0.13 -8.50 -0.19
CA ASP A 66 -0.43 -9.25 -1.41
C ASP A 66 0.38 -8.67 -2.59
N LEU A 67 1.36 -9.44 -3.05
CA LEU A 67 2.07 -9.13 -4.28
C LEU A 67 1.23 -9.62 -5.45
N SER A 68 0.36 -8.77 -5.98
CA SER A 68 -0.52 -9.21 -7.05
C SER A 68 0.29 -9.74 -8.22
N ALA A 69 -0.16 -10.86 -8.78
CA ALA A 69 0.36 -11.35 -10.05
C ALA A 69 0.29 -10.22 -11.10
N PRO A 70 1.24 -10.17 -12.05
CA PRO A 70 1.16 -9.22 -13.15
C PRO A 70 -0.23 -9.34 -13.79
N TYR A 71 -0.85 -8.19 -14.06
CA TYR A 71 -2.15 -8.06 -14.72
C TYR A 71 -2.31 -9.20 -15.73
N SER A 72 -3.20 -10.16 -15.44
CA SER A 72 -3.67 -11.08 -16.47
C SER A 72 -4.82 -10.34 -17.14
N PRO A 73 -4.64 -9.76 -18.33
CA PRO A 73 -5.75 -9.15 -19.04
C PRO A 73 -6.80 -10.24 -19.27
N GLN A 74 -7.96 -10.08 -18.65
CA GLN A 74 -9.13 -10.86 -19.04
C GLN A 74 -9.57 -10.32 -20.41
N HIS A 75 -9.36 -11.16 -21.43
CA HIS A 75 -9.81 -10.95 -22.79
C HIS A 75 -11.31 -11.21 -22.91
#